data_AF-A0AAJ1JB93-F1
#
_entry.id   AF-A0AAJ1JB93-F1
#
_cell.length_a   1.000
_cell.length_b   1.000
_cell.length_c   1.000
_cell.angle_alpha   90.00
_cell.angle_beta   90.00
_cell.angle_gamma   90.00
#
_symmetry.space_group_name_H-M   'P 1'
#
loop_
_entity.id
_entity.type
_entity.pdbx_description
1 polymer ?
#
loop_
_entity_poly.entity_id
_entity_poly.type
_entity_poly.pdbx_seq_one_letter_code
_entity_poly.pdbx_strand_id
1 'polypeptide(L)'
;MVNSGNYPDQLNPVTKDSSLSFTACKNSALDAYNQVIGEYPVKKVVDSSILFIVKLWTNDGVIVISCSEPDQKSTITQSEYK
;
A
#
# COMPACT_ATOMS: atom_id res chain seq x y z
N MET A 1 2.83 -16.85 -6.80
CA MET A 1 3.96 -16.33 -7.62
C MET A 1 4.84 -15.32 -6.87
N VAL A 2 4.36 -14.70 -5.78
CA VAL A 2 5.12 -13.67 -5.04
C VAL A 2 5.94 -14.22 -3.84
N ASN A 3 5.74 -15.49 -3.45
CA ASN A 3 6.30 -16.06 -2.21
C ASN A 3 7.82 -16.32 -2.20
N SER A 4 8.56 -16.00 -3.27
CA SER A 4 10.01 -16.28 -3.37
C SER A 4 10.88 -15.03 -3.40
N GLY A 5 10.35 -13.84 -3.07
CA GLY A 5 11.10 -12.58 -3.12
C GLY A 5 11.45 -12.08 -4.54
N ASN A 6 11.10 -12.87 -5.57
CA ASN A 6 11.13 -12.48 -6.97
C ASN A 6 9.77 -11.88 -7.33
N TYR A 7 9.71 -10.55 -7.36
CA TYR A 7 8.52 -9.82 -7.76
C TYR A 7 8.52 -9.66 -9.28
N PRO A 8 7.39 -9.91 -9.98
CA PRO A 8 7.30 -9.65 -11.41
C PRO A 8 7.58 -8.19 -11.75
N ASP A 9 7.99 -7.95 -13.00
CA ASP A 9 8.12 -6.60 -13.52
C ASP A 9 6.77 -5.86 -13.44
N GLN A 10 6.84 -4.57 -13.15
CA GLN A 10 5.69 -3.71 -12.93
C GLN A 10 5.44 -2.80 -14.13
N LEU A 11 4.17 -2.60 -14.48
CA LEU A 11 3.72 -1.58 -15.42
C LEU A 11 3.80 -0.18 -14.78
N ASN A 12 3.51 0.85 -15.57
CA ASN A 12 3.49 2.22 -15.05
C ASN A 12 2.45 2.35 -13.92
N PRO A 13 2.81 2.94 -12.77
CA PRO A 13 1.89 3.08 -11.66
C PRO A 13 0.80 4.11 -11.95
N VAL A 14 -0.40 3.82 -11.46
CA VAL A 14 -1.53 4.76 -11.40
C VAL A 14 -1.73 5.16 -9.94
N THR A 15 -1.75 6.47 -9.67
CA THR A 15 -1.94 7.01 -8.32
C THR A 15 -3.31 7.68 -8.22
N LYS A 16 -4.03 7.38 -7.15
CA LYS A 16 -5.26 8.06 -6.75
C LYS A 16 -5.04 8.76 -5.42
N ASP A 17 -5.38 10.03 -5.38
CA ASP A 17 -5.31 10.85 -4.18
C ASP A 17 -6.70 10.96 -3.54
N SER A 18 -6.71 11.11 -2.22
CA SER A 18 -7.90 11.36 -1.42
C SER A 18 -7.55 12.21 -0.20
N SER A 19 -8.56 12.86 0.38
CA SER A 19 -8.42 13.73 1.56
C SER A 19 -8.95 13.05 2.81
N LEU A 20 -8.60 11.77 3.02
CA LEU A 20 -8.94 11.10 4.28
C LEU A 20 -8.06 11.63 5.40
N SER A 21 -8.60 11.68 6.62
CA SER A 21 -7.78 11.95 7.81
C SER A 21 -6.71 10.87 7.98
N PHE A 22 -5.58 11.23 8.60
CA PHE A 22 -4.49 10.28 8.84
C PHE A 22 -4.97 9.00 9.52
N THR A 23 -5.77 9.11 10.58
CA THR A 23 -6.32 7.96 11.32
C THR A 23 -7.22 7.09 10.45
N ALA A 24 -8.12 7.69 9.67
CA ALA A 24 -9.01 6.94 8.79
C ALA A 24 -8.22 6.21 7.68
N CYS A 25 -7.24 6.89 7.09
CA CYS A 25 -6.35 6.30 6.09
C CYS A 25 -5.54 5.15 6.69
N LYS A 26 -4.91 5.35 7.86
CA LYS A 26 -4.09 4.33 8.53
C LYS A 26 -4.92 3.09 8.87
N ASN A 27 -6.14 3.26 9.38
CA ASN A 27 -7.03 2.15 9.69
C ASN A 27 -7.40 1.38 8.41
N SER A 28 -7.83 2.08 7.35
CA SER A 28 -8.14 1.44 6.05
C SER A 28 -6.95 0.69 5.45
N ALA A 29 -5.75 1.28 5.52
CA ALA A 29 -4.52 0.67 5.05
C ALA A 29 -4.12 -0.56 5.89
N LEU A 30 -4.36 -0.54 7.20
CA LEU A 30 -4.17 -1.70 8.09
C LEU A 30 -5.18 -2.79 7.82
N ASP A 31 -6.44 -2.46 7.55
CA ASP A 31 -7.47 -3.44 7.19
C ASP A 31 -7.07 -4.17 5.90
N ALA A 32 -6.67 -3.43 4.86
CA ALA A 32 -6.16 -4.01 3.62
C ALA A 32 -4.93 -4.89 3.86
N TYR A 33 -3.98 -4.42 4.68
CA TYR A 33 -2.78 -5.19 5.06
C TYR A 33 -3.14 -6.51 5.76
N ASN A 34 -4.03 -6.46 6.76
CA ASN A 34 -4.44 -7.63 7.54
C ASN A 34 -5.23 -8.64 6.70
N GLN A 35 -5.98 -8.19 5.69
CA GLN A 35 -6.70 -9.07 4.77
C GLN A 35 -5.76 -9.94 3.92
N VAL A 36 -4.54 -9.47 3.63
CA VAL A 36 -3.66 -10.13 2.66
C VAL A 36 -2.37 -10.74 3.23
N ILE A 37 -1.94 -10.36 4.45
CA ILE A 37 -0.65 -10.77 5.03
C ILE A 37 -0.42 -12.28 5.11
N GLY A 38 -1.46 -13.09 5.24
CA GLY A 38 -1.34 -14.55 5.33
C GLY A 38 -1.01 -15.23 3.98
N GLU A 39 -1.41 -14.60 2.88
CA GLU A 39 -1.39 -15.18 1.53
C GLU A 39 -0.39 -14.48 0.60
N TYR A 40 -0.11 -13.21 0.90
CA TYR A 40 0.67 -12.33 0.05
C TYR A 40 1.81 -11.67 0.84
N PRO A 41 2.97 -11.43 0.20
CA PRO A 41 3.98 -10.56 0.75
C PRO A 41 3.43 -9.17 1.01
N VAL A 42 3.72 -8.65 2.19
CA VAL A 42 3.34 -7.31 2.62
C VAL A 42 4.48 -6.68 3.41
N LYS A 43 4.56 -5.35 3.37
CA LYS A 43 5.57 -4.60 4.11
C LYS A 43 5.01 -3.27 4.58
N LYS A 44 5.15 -3.00 5.87
CA LYS A 44 5.07 -1.63 6.40
C LYS A 44 6.39 -0.93 6.07
N VAL A 45 6.36 -0.01 5.12
CA VAL A 45 7.54 0.76 4.69
C VAL A 45 7.84 1.86 5.71
N VAL A 46 6.79 2.52 6.22
CA VAL A 46 6.85 3.49 7.31
C VAL A 46 5.66 3.24 8.25
N ASP A 47 5.90 3.21 9.56
CA ASP A 47 4.85 3.17 10.57
C ASP A 47 5.18 4.15 11.70
N SER A 48 4.66 5.37 11.58
CA SER A 48 4.85 6.45 12.56
C SER A 48 3.52 7.11 12.91
N SER A 49 3.55 8.13 13.77
CA SER A 49 2.40 8.94 14.15
C SER A 49 1.99 9.99 13.11
N ILE A 50 2.86 10.30 12.13
CA ILE A 50 2.62 11.35 11.12
C ILE A 50 2.65 10.83 9.68
N LEU A 51 3.30 9.69 9.45
CA LEU A 51 3.42 9.06 8.14
C LEU A 51 3.26 7.55 8.28
N PHE A 52 2.37 6.99 7.48
CA PHE A 52 2.13 5.55 7.42
C PHE A 52 2.15 5.11 5.96
N ILE A 53 3.02 4.19 5.61
CA ILE A 53 3.16 3.67 4.25
C ILE A 53 3.20 2.16 4.30
N VAL A 54 2.29 1.51 3.58
CA VAL A 54 2.27 0.05 3.39
C VAL A 54 2.39 -0.29 1.92
N LYS A 55 3.06 -1.41 1.65
CA LYS A 55 3.23 -1.99 0.34
C LYS A 55 2.72 -3.42 0.37
N LEU A 56 1.84 -3.76 -0.56
CA LEU A 56 1.15 -5.04 -0.68
C LEU A 56 1.44 -5.59 -2.07
N TRP A 57 1.81 -6.86 -2.17
CA TRP A 57 2.04 -7.53 -3.46
C TRP A 57 0.99 -8.60 -3.67
N THR A 58 -0.09 -8.23 -4.35
CA THR A 58 -1.22 -9.10 -4.67
C THR A 58 -0.98 -9.90 -5.96
N ASN A 59 -1.96 -10.70 -6.40
CA ASN A 59 -1.87 -11.44 -7.67
C ASN A 59 -1.76 -10.53 -8.89
N ASP A 60 -2.50 -9.42 -8.89
CA ASP A 60 -2.65 -8.57 -10.08
C ASP A 60 -1.59 -7.48 -10.17
N GLY A 61 -0.84 -7.27 -9.08
CA GLY A 61 0.14 -6.21 -9.01
C GLY A 61 0.49 -5.79 -7.59
N VAL A 62 1.06 -4.61 -7.51
CA VAL A 62 1.57 -3.99 -6.30
C VAL A 62 0.70 -2.79 -5.93
N ILE A 63 0.32 -2.72 -4.66
CA ILE A 63 -0.45 -1.62 -4.09
C ILE A 63 0.41 -0.96 -3.02
N VAL A 64 0.58 0.36 -3.13
CA VAL A 64 1.21 1.19 -2.10
C VAL A 64 0.14 2.15 -1.58
N ILE A 65 -0.07 2.12 -0.26
CA ILE A 65 -0.97 3.06 0.41
C ILE A 65 -0.11 3.96 1.29
N SER A 66 -0.24 5.27 1.12
CA SER A 66 0.45 6.30 1.90
C SER A 66 -0.56 7.20 2.60
N CYS A 67 -0.35 7.43 3.88
CA CYS A 67 -1.14 8.33 4.71
C CYS A 67 -0.19 9.36 5.33
N SER A 68 -0.34 10.62 4.95
CA SER A 68 0.43 11.76 5.47
C SER A 68 -0.49 12.64 6.32
N GLU A 69 -0.19 12.75 7.61
CA GLU A 69 -0.83 13.69 8.53
C GLU A 69 -0.48 15.15 8.20
N PRO A 70 0.79 15.55 8.01
CA PRO A 70 1.12 16.95 7.77
C PRO A 70 0.55 17.48 6.44
N ASP A 71 0.43 16.62 5.44
CA ASP A 71 -0.15 16.99 4.14
C ASP A 71 -1.68 16.78 4.08
N GLN A 72 -2.28 16.20 5.12
CA GLN A 72 -3.67 15.74 5.14
C GLN A 72 -4.06 14.96 3.88
N LYS A 73 -3.14 14.12 3.40
CA LYS A 73 -3.23 13.46 2.11
C LYS A 73 -3.12 11.95 2.26
N SER A 74 -4.04 11.25 1.62
CA SER A 74 -3.98 9.81 1.44
C SER A 74 -3.81 9.48 -0.04
N THR A 75 -2.83 8.64 -0.36
CA THR A 75 -2.58 8.20 -1.73
C THR A 75 -2.59 6.69 -1.83
N ILE A 76 -3.19 6.19 -2.89
CA ILE A 76 -3.14 4.77 -3.26
C ILE A 76 -2.51 4.71 -4.64
N THR A 77 -1.33 4.12 -4.71
CA THR A 77 -0.60 3.87 -5.96
C THR A 77 -0.69 2.39 -6.28
N GLN A 78 -1.15 2.07 -7.47
CA GLN A 78 -1.27 0.69 -7.97
C GLN A 78 -0.44 0.52 -9.23
N SER A 79 0.26 -0.59 -9.33
CA SER A 79 1.02 -0.96 -10.51
C SER A 79 0.77 -2.44 -10.80
N GLU A 80 0.17 -2.72 -11.95
CA GLU A 80 -0.07 -4.08 -12.43
C GLU A 80 1.24 -4.76 -12.83
N TYR A 81 1.28 -6.09 -12.80
CA TYR A 81 2.42 -6.83 -13.34
C TYR A 81 2.40 -6.88 -14.88
N LYS A 82 3.59 -7.01 -15.47
CA LYS A 82 3.77 -7.26 -16.92
C LYS A 82 3.50 -8.70 -17.32
#